data_AF-Q0H0R0-F1
#
_entry.id   AF-Q0H0R0-F1
#
_cell.length_a   1.000
_cell.length_b   1.000
_cell.length_c   1.000
_cell.angle_alpha   90.00
_cell.angle_beta   90.00
_cell.angle_gamma   90.00
#
_symmetry.space_group_name_H-M   'P 1'
#
loop_
_entity.id
_entity.type
_entity.pdbx_description
1 polymer ?
#
loop_
_entity_poly.entity_id
_entity_poly.type
_entity_poly.pdbx_seq_one_letter_code
_entity_poly.pdbx_strand_id
1 'polypeptide(L)'
;VVVTYPDKSTDEVPVKVTVVDPRTDAEKNDPAGKDQTVKVGEQPDPTKSLEAVPAGSTVAYKEPVDTKTPGEKNAIVVVTYPDKSTDEVPVKVTVVDPRTDAEKNDPAGKDQTVKVGEQPDPTKSLEAVPAGSTVAYKEPVDTKTPGEKNAIVVVTYPDKSTDEVPVKVTVVDPRTDAEKNDPTGGETTVLQGTPISDEEITGLVKIPEGSNGVPKVVGDRPNTDVPRDYKVTVEVTYPDGTKDTVAVTVHVTPKPVPDKDKYDPTGKSQQVNGKGNKLPATGESATPFFNVAALTIISSVGLLSVSKKKED
;
A
#
# COMPACT_ATOMS: atom_id res chain seq x y z
N VAL A 1 -98.04 -41.92 -6.16
CA VAL A 1 -99.16 -41.87 -7.11
C VAL A 1 -100.31 -42.63 -6.49
N VAL A 2 -101.51 -42.05 -6.42
CA VAL A 2 -102.69 -42.72 -5.85
C VAL A 2 -103.56 -43.21 -7.00
N VAL A 3 -103.82 -44.52 -7.06
CA VAL A 3 -104.73 -45.14 -8.01
C VAL A 3 -106.06 -45.39 -7.30
N THR A 4 -107.16 -44.87 -7.84
CA THR A 4 -108.50 -45.05 -7.27
C THR A 4 -109.33 -45.96 -8.15
N TYR A 5 -109.89 -47.02 -7.55
CA TYR A 5 -110.70 -48.02 -8.26
C TYR A 5 -112.20 -47.67 -8.24
N PRO A 6 -113.04 -48.30 -9.09
CA PRO A 6 -114.48 -48.00 -9.18
C PRO A 6 -115.27 -48.21 -7.89
N ASP A 7 -114.77 -49.05 -6.97
CA ASP A 7 -115.33 -49.29 -5.63
C ASP A 7 -114.92 -48.22 -4.60
N LYS A 8 -114.20 -47.18 -5.03
CA LYS A 8 -113.60 -46.11 -4.22
C LYS A 8 -112.44 -46.53 -3.33
N SER A 9 -111.94 -47.76 -3.45
CA SER A 9 -110.67 -48.14 -2.82
C SER A 9 -109.50 -47.42 -3.51
N THR A 10 -108.41 -47.23 -2.78
CA THR A 10 -107.21 -46.55 -3.27
C THR A 10 -105.96 -47.36 -2.98
N ASP A 11 -105.10 -47.50 -3.99
CA ASP A 11 -103.72 -47.95 -3.82
C ASP A 11 -102.77 -46.76 -3.92
N GLU A 12 -101.91 -46.60 -2.93
CA GLU A 12 -100.81 -45.66 -3.00
C GLU A 12 -99.54 -46.36 -3.49
N VAL A 13 -99.12 -46.02 -4.71
CA VAL A 13 -97.83 -46.44 -5.26
C VAL A 13 -96.78 -45.40 -4.87
N PRO A 14 -95.82 -45.71 -3.98
CA PRO A 14 -94.74 -44.79 -3.68
C PRO A 14 -93.85 -44.65 -4.92
N VAL A 15 -93.73 -43.43 -5.44
CA VAL A 15 -92.82 -43.10 -6.54
C VAL A 15 -91.61 -42.40 -5.95
N LYS A 16 -90.44 -43.02 -6.09
CA LYS A 16 -89.17 -42.38 -5.73
C LYS A 16 -88.78 -41.41 -6.84
N VAL A 17 -89.01 -40.12 -6.62
CA VAL A 17 -88.46 -39.05 -7.47
C VAL A 17 -87.06 -38.75 -6.97
N THR A 18 -86.05 -38.98 -7.81
CA THR A 18 -84.67 -38.60 -7.51
C THR A 18 -84.40 -37.28 -8.18
N VAL A 19 -84.24 -36.21 -7.39
CA VAL A 19 -83.76 -34.92 -7.89
C VAL A 19 -82.23 -34.99 -7.89
N VAL A 20 -81.64 -34.94 -9.08
CA VAL A 20 -80.18 -34.90 -9.25
C VAL A 20 -79.81 -33.47 -9.63
N ASP A 21 -78.86 -32.86 -8.91
CA ASP A 21 -78.26 -31.58 -9.31
C ASP A 21 -77.44 -31.84 -10.59
N PRO A 22 -77.80 -31.24 -11.74
CA PRO A 22 -77.14 -31.52 -13.01
C PRO A 22 -75.73 -30.90 -13.11
N ARG A 23 -75.35 -30.03 -12.16
CA ARG A 23 -74.05 -29.35 -12.18
C ARG A 23 -72.90 -30.30 -11.87
N THR A 24 -71.79 -30.09 -12.57
CA THR A 24 -70.49 -30.71 -12.30
C THR A 24 -69.89 -30.20 -10.99
N ASP A 25 -68.85 -30.88 -10.50
CA ASP A 25 -68.13 -30.45 -9.31
C ASP A 25 -67.32 -29.16 -9.56
N ALA A 26 -66.75 -28.96 -10.74
CA ALA A 26 -66.12 -27.68 -11.12
C ALA A 26 -67.12 -26.51 -11.04
N GLU A 27 -68.37 -26.69 -11.48
CA GLU A 27 -69.41 -25.65 -11.36
C GLU A 27 -69.87 -25.38 -9.91
N LYS A 28 -69.50 -26.24 -8.95
CA LYS A 28 -69.83 -26.09 -7.52
C LYS A 28 -68.66 -25.58 -6.69
N ASN A 29 -67.45 -25.61 -7.23
CA ASN A 29 -66.23 -25.21 -6.55
C ASN A 29 -65.62 -23.99 -7.25
N ASP A 30 -64.74 -23.29 -6.54
CA ASP A 30 -63.96 -22.17 -7.09
C ASP A 30 -62.61 -22.14 -6.36
N PRO A 31 -61.66 -23.01 -6.74
CA PRO A 31 -60.39 -23.14 -6.04
C PRO A 31 -59.54 -21.88 -6.21
N ALA A 32 -59.13 -21.29 -5.09
CA ALA A 32 -58.29 -20.09 -5.09
C ALA A 32 -56.80 -20.44 -5.10
N GLY A 33 -56.06 -19.74 -5.96
CA GLY A 33 -54.61 -19.83 -6.04
C GLY A 33 -53.92 -19.15 -4.85
N LYS A 34 -52.70 -19.62 -4.55
CA LYS A 34 -51.83 -19.08 -3.51
C LYS A 34 -50.39 -19.05 -3.99
N ASP A 35 -49.66 -18.01 -3.61
CA ASP A 35 -48.24 -17.88 -3.91
C ASP A 35 -47.41 -18.92 -3.15
N GLN A 36 -46.46 -19.53 -3.85
CA GLN A 36 -45.53 -20.50 -3.29
C GLN A 36 -44.09 -20.06 -3.52
N THR A 37 -43.22 -20.26 -2.54
CA THR A 37 -41.78 -20.01 -2.68
C THR A 37 -41.00 -21.32 -2.57
N VAL A 38 -40.04 -21.54 -3.46
CA VAL A 38 -39.13 -22.70 -3.48
C VAL A 38 -37.71 -22.27 -3.78
N LYS A 39 -36.71 -23.10 -3.46
CA LYS A 39 -35.31 -22.82 -3.81
C LYS A 39 -35.00 -23.22 -5.25
N VAL A 40 -33.92 -22.66 -5.82
CA VAL A 40 -33.39 -23.10 -7.12
C VAL A 40 -33.19 -24.61 -7.14
N GLY A 41 -33.72 -25.27 -8.18
CA GLY A 41 -33.66 -26.72 -8.39
C GLY A 41 -34.69 -27.54 -7.60
N GLU A 42 -35.42 -26.94 -6.66
CA GLU A 42 -36.51 -27.62 -5.94
C GLU A 42 -37.76 -27.66 -6.82
N GLN A 43 -38.44 -28.81 -6.88
CA GLN A 43 -39.72 -28.92 -7.58
C GLN A 43 -40.85 -28.41 -6.68
N PRO A 44 -41.69 -27.47 -7.16
CA PRO A 44 -42.82 -27.00 -6.38
C PRO A 44 -43.92 -28.06 -6.30
N ASP A 45 -44.55 -28.16 -5.14
CA ASP A 45 -45.75 -28.99 -4.92
C ASP A 45 -47.03 -28.23 -5.32
N PRO A 46 -47.82 -28.68 -6.31
CA PRO A 46 -49.03 -27.99 -6.76
C PRO A 46 -50.09 -27.84 -5.67
N THR A 47 -50.12 -28.71 -4.66
CA THR A 47 -51.08 -28.59 -3.55
C THR A 47 -50.81 -27.35 -2.68
N LYS A 48 -49.54 -26.91 -2.60
CA LYS A 48 -49.14 -25.73 -1.82
C LYS A 48 -49.39 -24.41 -2.53
N SER A 49 -49.77 -24.45 -3.81
CA SER A 49 -50.16 -23.29 -4.61
C SER A 49 -51.68 -23.03 -4.64
N LEU A 50 -52.43 -23.72 -3.79
CA LEU A 50 -53.87 -23.50 -3.60
C LEU A 50 -54.15 -23.15 -2.13
N GLU A 51 -55.17 -22.33 -1.87
CA GLU A 51 -55.61 -22.04 -0.50
C GLU A 51 -56.23 -23.27 0.17
N ALA A 52 -56.96 -24.08 -0.61
CA ALA A 52 -57.50 -25.36 -0.19
C ALA A 52 -57.64 -26.29 -1.39
N VAL A 53 -57.41 -27.59 -1.16
CA VAL A 53 -57.66 -28.63 -2.17
C VAL A 53 -59.05 -29.22 -1.92
N PRO A 54 -59.99 -29.12 -2.88
CA PRO A 54 -61.31 -29.72 -2.73
C PRO A 54 -61.24 -31.24 -2.48
N ALA A 55 -62.08 -31.75 -1.59
CA ALA A 55 -62.01 -33.13 -1.13
C ALA A 55 -62.12 -34.14 -2.28
N GLY A 56 -61.24 -35.15 -2.30
CA GLY A 56 -61.22 -36.19 -3.34
C GLY A 56 -60.67 -35.73 -4.69
N SER A 57 -60.27 -34.45 -4.83
CA SER A 57 -59.68 -33.93 -6.06
C SER A 57 -58.19 -34.26 -6.15
N THR A 58 -57.69 -34.38 -7.37
CA THR A 58 -56.26 -34.48 -7.67
C THR A 58 -55.76 -33.17 -8.24
N VAL A 59 -54.52 -32.78 -7.93
CA VAL A 59 -53.94 -31.52 -8.39
C VAL A 59 -52.59 -31.74 -9.05
N ALA A 60 -52.36 -31.04 -10.15
CA ALA A 60 -51.09 -31.06 -10.88
C ALA A 60 -50.83 -29.69 -11.50
N TYR A 61 -49.57 -29.35 -11.74
CA TYR A 61 -49.28 -28.25 -12.65
C TYR A 61 -49.58 -28.69 -14.09
N LYS A 62 -50.19 -27.80 -14.88
CA LYS A 62 -50.46 -28.02 -16.30
C LYS A 62 -49.17 -28.27 -17.09
N GLU A 63 -48.11 -27.55 -16.73
CA GLU A 63 -46.75 -27.72 -17.23
C GLU A 63 -45.76 -27.72 -16.06
N PRO A 64 -44.65 -28.47 -16.11
CA PRO A 64 -43.62 -28.42 -15.08
C PRO A 64 -43.05 -27.01 -14.90
N VAL A 65 -42.98 -26.54 -13.65
CA VAL A 65 -42.42 -25.22 -13.35
C VAL A 65 -40.88 -25.28 -13.43
N ASP A 66 -40.28 -24.39 -14.24
CA ASP A 66 -38.81 -24.26 -14.34
C ASP A 66 -38.22 -23.51 -13.14
N THR A 67 -37.58 -24.26 -12.24
CA THR A 67 -36.91 -23.74 -11.04
C THR A 67 -35.39 -23.67 -11.17
N LYS A 68 -34.82 -23.80 -12.37
CA LYS A 68 -33.36 -23.70 -12.57
C LYS A 68 -32.83 -22.28 -12.43
N THR A 69 -33.70 -21.29 -12.54
CA THR A 69 -33.36 -19.86 -12.47
C THR A 69 -34.23 -19.17 -11.42
N PRO A 70 -33.65 -18.28 -10.58
CA PRO A 70 -34.42 -17.47 -9.64
C PRO A 70 -35.42 -16.55 -10.34
N GLY A 71 -36.45 -16.16 -9.61
CA GLY A 71 -37.46 -15.21 -10.03
C GLY A 71 -38.88 -15.77 -9.97
N GLU A 72 -39.82 -14.94 -10.41
CA GLU A 72 -41.24 -15.25 -10.40
C GLU A 72 -41.61 -16.05 -11.65
N LYS A 73 -42.32 -17.17 -11.45
CA LYS A 73 -42.77 -18.07 -12.51
C LYS A 73 -44.29 -18.14 -12.45
N ASN A 74 -44.95 -17.73 -13.52
CA ASN A 74 -46.38 -17.95 -13.66
C ASN A 74 -46.63 -19.42 -14.01
N ALA A 75 -47.57 -20.05 -13.33
CA ALA A 75 -47.94 -21.44 -13.56
C ALA A 75 -49.47 -21.58 -13.52
N ILE A 76 -49.97 -22.71 -14.02
CA ILE A 76 -51.37 -23.07 -13.95
C ILE A 76 -51.48 -24.39 -13.21
N VAL A 77 -52.28 -24.42 -12.14
CA VAL A 77 -52.64 -25.64 -11.43
C VAL A 77 -53.96 -26.15 -11.99
N VAL A 78 -54.00 -27.40 -12.40
CA VAL A 78 -55.21 -28.10 -12.83
C VAL A 78 -55.75 -28.89 -11.64
N VAL A 79 -56.94 -28.55 -11.18
CA VAL A 79 -57.70 -29.29 -10.17
C VAL A 79 -58.64 -30.23 -10.90
N THR A 80 -58.52 -31.54 -10.70
CA THR A 80 -59.41 -32.55 -11.30
C THR A 80 -60.29 -33.16 -10.21
N TYR A 81 -61.61 -32.99 -10.35
CA TYR A 81 -62.60 -33.45 -9.39
C TYR A 81 -62.94 -34.94 -9.56
N PRO A 82 -63.60 -35.58 -8.57
CA PRO A 82 -64.02 -36.98 -8.67
C PRO A 82 -64.89 -37.29 -9.90
N ASP A 83 -65.75 -36.35 -10.31
CA ASP A 83 -66.62 -36.44 -11.49
C ASP A 83 -65.89 -36.20 -12.84
N LYS A 84 -64.57 -35.97 -12.79
CA LYS A 84 -63.68 -35.67 -13.93
C LYS A 84 -63.82 -34.28 -14.53
N SER A 85 -64.67 -33.41 -14.00
CA SER A 85 -64.60 -31.98 -14.30
C SER A 85 -63.29 -31.37 -13.78
N THR A 86 -62.89 -30.22 -14.31
CA THR A 86 -61.60 -29.60 -13.98
C THR A 86 -61.69 -28.09 -13.88
N ASP A 87 -60.91 -27.50 -12.97
CA ASP A 87 -60.62 -26.06 -12.91
C ASP A 87 -59.14 -25.79 -13.18
N GLU A 88 -58.85 -24.69 -13.87
CA GLU A 88 -57.50 -24.19 -14.11
C GLU A 88 -57.27 -22.91 -13.29
N VAL A 89 -56.36 -23.00 -12.33
CA VAL A 89 -56.06 -21.92 -11.39
C VAL A 89 -54.71 -21.31 -11.73
N PRO A 90 -54.64 -20.04 -12.17
CA PRO A 90 -53.37 -19.35 -12.34
C PRO A 90 -52.74 -19.07 -10.98
N VAL A 91 -51.46 -19.39 -10.83
CA VAL A 91 -50.69 -19.22 -9.59
C VAL A 91 -49.30 -18.67 -9.89
N LYS A 92 -48.63 -18.21 -8.83
CA LYS A 92 -47.28 -17.66 -8.90
C LYS A 92 -46.33 -18.47 -8.01
N VAL A 93 -45.25 -18.96 -8.62
CA VAL A 93 -44.17 -19.64 -7.90
C VAL A 93 -42.93 -18.75 -7.91
N THR A 94 -42.47 -18.34 -6.73
CA THR A 94 -41.23 -17.56 -6.56
C THR A 94 -40.07 -18.51 -6.30
N VAL A 95 -39.07 -18.49 -7.18
CA VAL A 95 -37.85 -19.29 -7.04
C VAL A 95 -36.75 -18.40 -6.46
N VAL A 96 -36.17 -18.79 -5.33
CA VAL A 96 -35.09 -18.05 -4.66
C VAL A 96 -33.77 -18.79 -4.74
N ASP A 97 -32.68 -18.08 -5.07
CA ASP A 97 -31.32 -18.61 -4.83
C ASP A 97 -30.93 -18.27 -3.39
N PRO A 98 -30.79 -19.26 -2.50
CA PRO A 98 -30.42 -18.99 -1.10
C PRO A 98 -28.96 -18.56 -0.94
N ARG A 99 -28.13 -18.70 -1.99
CA ARG A 99 -26.72 -18.33 -1.94
C ARG A 99 -26.57 -16.82 -1.91
N THR A 100 -25.64 -16.38 -1.09
CA THR A 100 -25.10 -15.02 -1.07
C THR A 100 -24.34 -14.70 -2.34
N ASP A 101 -24.07 -13.42 -2.59
CA ASP A 101 -23.24 -12.99 -3.71
C ASP A 101 -21.79 -13.44 -3.53
N ALA A 102 -21.25 -13.49 -2.31
CA ALA A 102 -19.94 -14.10 -2.03
C ALA A 102 -19.89 -15.58 -2.45
N GLU A 103 -20.95 -16.37 -2.24
CA GLU A 103 -21.00 -17.77 -2.69
C GLU A 103 -21.17 -17.92 -4.22
N LYS A 104 -21.52 -16.84 -4.92
CA LYS A 104 -21.69 -16.81 -6.40
C LYS A 104 -20.47 -16.24 -7.13
N ASN A 105 -19.57 -15.57 -6.40
CA ASN A 105 -18.41 -14.90 -6.96
C ASN A 105 -17.13 -15.52 -6.38
N ASP A 106 -16.01 -15.30 -7.06
CA ASP A 106 -14.68 -15.72 -6.60
C ASP A 106 -13.66 -14.69 -7.13
N PRO A 107 -13.53 -13.53 -6.46
CA PRO A 107 -12.68 -12.44 -6.94
C PRO A 107 -11.20 -12.84 -6.86
N ALA A 108 -10.50 -12.72 -7.99
CA ALA A 108 -9.08 -13.02 -8.08
C ALA A 108 -8.22 -11.80 -7.72
N GLY A 109 -7.23 -12.04 -6.86
CA GLY A 109 -6.22 -11.05 -6.49
C GLY A 109 -5.20 -10.81 -7.59
N LYS A 110 -4.60 -9.63 -7.58
CA LYS A 110 -3.56 -9.19 -8.52
C LYS A 110 -2.50 -8.40 -7.79
N ASP A 111 -1.24 -8.61 -8.17
CA ASP A 111 -0.13 -7.86 -7.60
C ASP A 111 -0.14 -6.40 -8.08
N GLN A 112 0.09 -5.48 -7.14
CA GLN A 112 0.18 -4.06 -7.40
C GLN A 112 1.56 -3.53 -7.03
N THR A 113 2.09 -2.59 -7.81
CA THR A 113 3.32 -1.86 -7.46
C THR A 113 3.02 -0.39 -7.24
N VAL A 114 3.60 0.20 -6.18
CA VAL A 114 3.49 1.63 -5.85
C VAL A 114 4.84 2.18 -5.39
N LYS A 115 5.01 3.50 -5.41
CA LYS A 115 6.23 4.12 -4.89
C LYS A 115 6.19 4.31 -3.38
N VAL A 116 7.36 4.47 -2.75
CA VAL A 116 7.44 4.85 -1.33
C VAL A 116 6.57 6.08 -1.04
N GLY A 117 5.73 5.97 -0.02
CA GLY A 117 4.80 7.02 0.42
C GLY A 117 3.48 7.11 -0.36
N GLU A 118 3.36 6.44 -1.50
CA GLU A 118 2.11 6.37 -2.26
C GLU A 118 1.14 5.38 -1.60
N GLN A 119 -0.15 5.75 -1.49
CA GLN A 119 -1.16 4.84 -0.96
C GLN A 119 -1.71 3.95 -2.09
N PRO A 120 -1.70 2.61 -1.93
CA PRO A 120 -2.21 1.72 -2.94
C PRO A 120 -3.74 1.80 -3.04
N ASP A 121 -4.26 1.70 -4.26
CA ASP A 121 -5.69 1.59 -4.53
C ASP A 121 -6.13 0.11 -4.50
N PRO A 122 -7.01 -0.31 -3.57
CA PRO A 122 -7.40 -1.72 -3.44
C PRO A 122 -8.10 -2.28 -4.67
N THR A 123 -8.73 -1.44 -5.51
CA THR A 123 -9.37 -1.90 -6.76
C THR A 123 -8.35 -2.36 -7.80
N LYS A 124 -7.11 -1.87 -7.73
CA LYS A 124 -6.01 -2.26 -8.63
C LYS A 124 -5.32 -3.56 -8.20
N SER A 125 -5.64 -4.07 -7.01
CA SER A 125 -5.16 -5.35 -6.48
C SER A 125 -6.14 -6.51 -6.77
N LEU A 126 -7.12 -6.30 -7.63
CA LEU A 126 -8.03 -7.34 -8.11
C LEU A 126 -7.96 -7.39 -9.64
N GLU A 127 -8.17 -8.58 -10.22
CA GLU A 127 -8.29 -8.73 -11.69
C GLU A 127 -9.57 -8.04 -12.21
N ALA A 128 -10.65 -8.15 -11.44
CA ALA A 128 -11.90 -7.46 -11.72
C ALA A 128 -12.66 -7.19 -10.41
N VAL A 129 -13.35 -6.06 -10.34
CA VAL A 129 -14.25 -5.74 -9.23
C VAL A 129 -15.66 -6.23 -9.60
N PRO A 130 -16.29 -7.12 -8.80
CA PRO A 130 -17.67 -7.53 -9.04
C PRO A 130 -18.62 -6.33 -9.06
N ALA A 131 -19.63 -6.38 -9.93
CA ALA A 131 -20.50 -5.25 -10.19
C ALA A 131 -21.29 -4.82 -8.93
N GLY A 132 -21.27 -3.54 -8.62
CA GLY A 132 -21.96 -2.98 -7.45
C GLY A 132 -21.28 -3.25 -6.12
N SER A 133 -20.15 -3.97 -6.10
CA SER A 133 -19.36 -4.20 -4.90
C SER A 133 -18.50 -3.00 -4.53
N THR A 134 -18.25 -2.84 -3.23
CA THR A 134 -17.24 -1.91 -2.71
C THR A 134 -15.99 -2.68 -2.32
N VAL A 135 -14.82 -2.07 -2.47
CA VAL A 135 -13.53 -2.72 -2.23
C VAL A 135 -12.69 -1.86 -1.30
N ALA A 136 -12.07 -2.49 -0.30
CA ALA A 136 -11.16 -1.84 0.64
C ALA A 136 -10.03 -2.78 1.05
N TYR A 137 -8.88 -2.26 1.45
CA TYR A 137 -7.93 -3.08 2.21
C TYR A 137 -8.49 -3.31 3.62
N LYS A 138 -8.34 -4.53 4.14
CA LYS A 138 -8.72 -4.88 5.51
C LYS A 138 -7.97 -4.04 6.54
N GLU A 139 -6.70 -3.78 6.27
CA GLU A 139 -5.83 -2.88 7.03
C GLU A 139 -5.06 -1.96 6.07
N PRO A 140 -4.74 -0.72 6.46
CA PRO A 140 -3.93 0.17 5.63
C PRO A 140 -2.55 -0.44 5.31
N VAL A 141 -2.14 -0.36 4.06
CA VAL A 141 -0.82 -0.87 3.63
C VAL A 141 0.26 0.17 3.95
N ASP A 142 1.29 -0.25 4.70
CA ASP A 142 2.46 0.60 4.99
C ASP A 142 3.40 0.69 3.78
N THR A 143 3.46 1.87 3.18
CA THR A 143 4.32 2.17 2.03
C THR A 143 5.50 3.08 2.37
N LYS A 144 5.82 3.28 3.65
CA LYS A 144 6.96 4.11 4.07
C LYS A 144 8.33 3.46 3.80
N THR A 145 8.34 2.14 3.64
CA THR A 145 9.55 1.36 3.39
C THR A 145 9.38 0.50 2.13
N PRO A 146 10.41 0.42 1.27
CA PRO A 146 10.40 -0.47 0.11
C PRO A 146 10.25 -1.94 0.50
N GLY A 147 9.77 -2.74 -0.46
CA GLY A 147 9.64 -4.20 -0.35
C GLY A 147 8.23 -4.71 -0.61
N GLU A 148 8.08 -6.03 -0.57
CA GLU A 148 6.78 -6.69 -0.68
C GLU A 148 6.00 -6.57 0.65
N LYS A 149 4.72 -6.21 0.54
CA LYS A 149 3.77 -6.13 1.64
C LYS A 149 2.60 -7.06 1.33
N ASN A 150 2.33 -8.02 2.22
CA ASN A 150 1.12 -8.83 2.12
C ASN A 150 -0.06 -7.99 2.62
N ALA A 151 -1.18 -8.03 1.89
CA ALA A 151 -2.39 -7.34 2.26
C ALA A 151 -3.62 -8.23 1.99
N ILE A 152 -4.74 -7.86 2.58
CA ILE A 152 -6.03 -8.50 2.32
C ILE A 152 -6.97 -7.43 1.77
N VAL A 153 -7.54 -7.70 0.60
CA VAL A 153 -8.60 -6.90 0.01
C VAL A 153 -9.93 -7.51 0.43
N VAL A 154 -10.81 -6.69 1.01
CA VAL A 154 -12.19 -7.06 1.34
C VAL A 154 -13.10 -6.55 0.22
N VAL A 155 -13.81 -7.47 -0.42
CA VAL A 155 -14.87 -7.17 -1.38
C VAL A 155 -16.19 -7.28 -0.65
N THR A 156 -16.99 -6.21 -0.61
CA THR A 156 -18.33 -6.21 -0.02
C THR A 156 -19.37 -6.09 -1.12
N TYR A 157 -20.23 -7.10 -1.23
CA TYR A 157 -21.26 -7.19 -2.26
C TYR A 157 -22.52 -6.37 -1.90
N PRO A 158 -23.43 -6.12 -2.86
CA PRO A 158 -24.69 -5.43 -2.61
C PRO A 158 -25.55 -6.09 -1.52
N ASP A 159 -25.56 -7.42 -1.44
CA ASP A 159 -26.25 -8.21 -0.42
C ASP A 159 -25.57 -8.22 0.97
N LYS A 160 -24.45 -7.48 1.11
CA LYS A 160 -23.60 -7.36 2.30
C LYS A 160 -22.78 -8.59 2.67
N SER A 161 -22.82 -9.66 1.88
CA SER A 161 -21.82 -10.71 1.97
C SER A 161 -20.43 -10.17 1.56
N THR A 162 -19.37 -10.87 1.95
CA THR A 162 -18.00 -10.41 1.74
C THR A 162 -17.06 -11.54 1.37
N ASP A 163 -16.08 -11.25 0.50
CA ASP A 163 -14.90 -12.08 0.26
C ASP A 163 -13.63 -11.37 0.75
N GLU A 164 -12.67 -12.16 1.23
CA GLU A 164 -11.33 -11.70 1.60
C GLU A 164 -10.29 -12.28 0.64
N VAL A 165 -9.64 -11.41 -0.11
CA VAL A 165 -8.68 -11.78 -1.15
C VAL A 165 -7.26 -11.42 -0.70
N PRO A 166 -6.37 -12.39 -0.48
CA PRO A 166 -4.98 -12.12 -0.18
C PRO A 166 -4.25 -11.62 -1.44
N VAL A 167 -3.47 -10.54 -1.30
CA VAL A 167 -2.74 -9.90 -2.41
C VAL A 167 -1.34 -9.46 -1.95
N LYS A 168 -0.47 -9.15 -2.91
CA LYS A 168 0.83 -8.52 -2.65
C LYS A 168 0.87 -7.10 -3.21
N VAL A 169 1.40 -6.19 -2.41
CA VAL A 169 1.75 -4.83 -2.83
C VAL A 169 3.26 -4.67 -2.76
N THR A 170 3.90 -4.42 -3.90
CA THR A 170 5.34 -4.12 -3.98
C THR A 170 5.56 -2.63 -3.89
N VAL A 171 6.30 -2.20 -2.87
CA VAL A 171 6.68 -0.79 -2.69
C VAL A 171 8.09 -0.58 -3.23
N VAL A 172 8.27 0.31 -4.19
CA VAL A 172 9.57 0.62 -4.80
C VAL A 172 10.05 2.02 -4.40
N ASP A 173 11.33 2.15 -4.06
CA ASP A 173 11.97 3.47 -3.99
C ASP A 173 12.53 3.79 -5.38
N PRO A 174 11.97 4.77 -6.11
CA PRO A 174 12.46 5.11 -7.44
C PRO A 174 13.81 5.83 -7.40
N ARG A 175 14.27 6.27 -6.22
CA ARG A 175 15.53 7.01 -6.09
C ARG A 175 16.71 6.09 -6.33
N THR A 176 17.72 6.63 -7.01
CA THR A 176 19.02 5.99 -7.17
C THR A 176 19.80 6.00 -5.86
N ASP A 177 20.87 5.24 -5.79
CA ASP A 177 21.74 5.25 -4.61
C ASP A 177 22.46 6.59 -4.49
N ALA A 178 22.86 7.24 -5.58
CA ALA A 178 23.36 8.62 -5.54
C ALA A 178 22.33 9.60 -4.94
N GLU A 179 21.04 9.48 -5.29
CA GLU A 179 19.98 10.33 -4.72
C GLU A 179 19.66 10.02 -3.23
N LYS A 180 20.04 8.84 -2.74
CA LYS A 180 19.86 8.44 -1.34
C LYS A 180 21.04 8.80 -0.45
N ASN A 181 22.19 9.11 -1.04
CA ASN A 181 23.45 9.31 -0.35
C ASN A 181 24.00 10.72 -0.62
N ASP A 182 24.94 11.15 0.22
CA ASP A 182 25.62 12.43 0.06
C ASP A 182 27.05 12.29 0.61
N PRO A 183 28.04 11.91 -0.22
CA PRO A 183 29.42 11.77 0.20
C PRO A 183 30.07 13.14 0.41
N THR A 184 30.89 13.27 1.44
CA THR A 184 31.57 14.54 1.77
C THR A 184 33.08 14.42 1.65
N GLY A 185 33.72 15.49 1.17
CA GLY A 185 35.16 15.56 0.97
C GLY A 185 35.83 16.21 2.16
N GLY A 186 36.92 15.61 2.62
CA GLY A 186 37.79 16.18 3.65
C GLY A 186 38.86 17.08 3.08
N GLU A 187 39.76 17.50 3.96
CA GLU A 187 40.92 18.31 3.62
C GLU A 187 42.17 17.73 4.26
N THR A 188 43.33 17.95 3.64
CA THR A 188 44.62 17.57 4.21
C THR A 188 45.66 18.65 3.95
N THR A 189 46.72 18.67 4.76
CA THR A 189 47.85 19.60 4.60
C THR A 189 49.13 18.81 4.40
N VAL A 190 49.86 19.17 3.35
CA VAL A 190 51.18 18.59 3.03
C VAL A 190 52.22 19.70 2.86
N LEU A 191 53.49 19.36 3.07
CA LEU A 191 54.59 20.27 2.78
C LEU A 191 54.87 20.30 1.27
N GLN A 192 55.45 21.41 0.82
CA GLN A 192 55.91 21.58 -0.55
C GLN A 192 56.84 20.43 -0.99
N GLY A 193 56.54 19.84 -2.14
CA GLY A 193 57.27 18.70 -2.72
C GLY A 193 56.92 17.33 -2.12
N THR A 194 55.97 17.25 -1.17
CA THR A 194 55.48 15.96 -0.65
C THR A 194 54.47 15.37 -1.65
N PRO A 195 54.73 14.19 -2.24
CA PRO A 195 53.78 13.54 -3.13
C PRO A 195 52.54 13.09 -2.34
N ILE A 196 51.37 13.14 -2.99
CA ILE A 196 50.11 12.64 -2.44
C ILE A 196 49.57 11.51 -3.32
N SER A 197 49.09 10.44 -2.70
CA SER A 197 48.55 9.26 -3.37
C SER A 197 47.03 9.33 -3.54
N ASP A 198 46.49 8.53 -4.48
CA ASP A 198 45.04 8.41 -4.66
C ASP A 198 44.36 7.80 -3.42
N GLU A 199 45.07 6.93 -2.69
CA GLU A 199 44.58 6.32 -1.45
C GLU A 199 44.43 7.36 -0.33
N GLU A 200 45.43 8.24 -0.16
CA GLU A 200 45.32 9.37 0.78
C GLU A 200 44.18 10.32 0.41
N ILE A 201 43.95 10.58 -0.88
CA ILE A 201 42.86 11.46 -1.34
C ILE A 201 41.49 10.80 -1.14
N THR A 202 41.34 9.54 -1.56
CA THR A 202 40.07 8.80 -1.43
C THR A 202 39.74 8.50 0.04
N GLY A 203 40.74 8.30 0.89
CA GLY A 203 40.57 8.15 2.34
C GLY A 203 40.03 9.40 3.04
N LEU A 204 40.09 10.58 2.40
CA LEU A 204 39.47 11.82 2.90
C LEU A 204 37.99 11.93 2.53
N VAL A 205 37.46 11.04 1.69
CA VAL A 205 36.04 11.03 1.34
C VAL A 205 35.26 10.22 2.37
N LYS A 206 34.32 10.88 3.05
CA LYS A 206 33.38 10.24 3.97
C LYS A 206 32.15 9.79 3.19
N ILE A 207 32.04 8.48 3.02
CA ILE A 207 30.93 7.82 2.33
C ILE A 207 29.89 7.38 3.37
N PRO A 208 28.58 7.60 3.15
CA PRO A 208 27.53 7.11 4.06
C PRO A 208 27.60 5.60 4.28
N GLU A 209 27.47 5.18 5.53
CA GLU A 209 27.50 3.78 5.91
C GLU A 209 26.36 3.00 5.22
N GLY A 210 26.65 1.79 4.74
CA GLY A 210 25.68 0.95 4.02
C GLY A 210 25.45 1.30 2.56
N SER A 211 25.99 2.42 2.06
CA SER A 211 25.85 2.81 0.64
C SER A 211 26.69 1.96 -0.32
N ASN A 212 27.75 1.31 0.18
CA ASN A 212 28.73 0.55 -0.61
C ASN A 212 29.34 1.34 -1.78
N GLY A 213 29.36 2.68 -1.67
CA GLY A 213 30.01 3.55 -2.65
C GLY A 213 31.53 3.32 -2.68
N VAL A 214 32.11 3.30 -3.87
CA VAL A 214 33.55 3.13 -4.09
C VAL A 214 34.14 4.43 -4.63
N PRO A 215 35.05 5.10 -3.89
CA PRO A 215 35.66 6.35 -4.32
C PRO A 215 36.81 6.11 -5.30
N LYS A 216 36.95 7.00 -6.28
CA LYS A 216 38.05 6.99 -7.26
C LYS A 216 38.43 8.43 -7.63
N VAL A 217 39.71 8.75 -7.56
CA VAL A 217 40.22 10.05 -8.05
C VAL A 217 39.96 10.17 -9.55
N VAL A 218 39.45 11.34 -9.96
CA VAL A 218 39.22 11.67 -11.36
C VAL A 218 40.19 12.77 -11.79
N GLY A 219 40.89 12.55 -12.90
CA GLY A 219 41.87 13.49 -13.44
C GLY A 219 43.27 13.33 -12.84
N ASP A 220 44.11 14.35 -13.04
CA ASP A 220 45.51 14.34 -12.59
C ASP A 220 45.65 14.75 -11.13
N ARG A 221 46.69 14.22 -10.48
CA ARG A 221 47.05 14.58 -9.11
C ARG A 221 47.64 15.99 -9.05
N PRO A 222 47.43 16.72 -7.95
CA PRO A 222 48.09 18.01 -7.78
C PRO A 222 49.60 17.83 -7.66
N ASN A 223 50.36 18.59 -8.46
CA ASN A 223 51.79 18.77 -8.19
C ASN A 223 51.96 19.68 -6.96
N THR A 224 52.60 19.18 -5.92
CA THR A 224 52.81 19.87 -4.64
C THR A 224 54.08 20.74 -4.60
N ASP A 225 54.72 21.00 -5.74
CA ASP A 225 55.88 21.88 -5.83
C ASP A 225 55.57 23.36 -5.57
N VAL A 226 54.30 23.77 -5.72
CA VAL A 226 53.86 25.15 -5.50
C VAL A 226 52.92 25.21 -4.30
N PRO A 227 53.26 25.97 -3.24
CA PRO A 227 52.37 26.22 -2.11
C PRO A 227 51.09 26.93 -2.54
N ARG A 228 49.96 26.23 -2.44
CA ARG A 228 48.58 26.71 -2.64
C ARG A 228 47.59 25.59 -2.29
N ASP A 229 46.31 25.91 -2.37
CA ASP A 229 45.24 24.93 -2.26
C ASP A 229 44.94 24.30 -3.61
N TYR A 230 44.83 22.97 -3.63
CA TYR A 230 44.42 22.20 -4.78
C TYR A 230 43.09 21.52 -4.48
N LYS A 231 42.14 21.63 -5.41
CA LYS A 231 40.88 20.88 -5.36
C LYS A 231 41.03 19.65 -6.24
N VAL A 232 40.82 18.48 -5.66
CA VAL A 232 40.82 17.19 -6.36
C VAL A 232 39.40 16.67 -6.39
N THR A 233 38.95 16.25 -7.57
CA THR A 233 37.63 15.63 -7.73
C THR A 233 37.73 14.12 -7.50
N VAL A 234 36.85 13.61 -6.65
CA VAL A 234 36.68 12.17 -6.42
C VAL A 234 35.27 11.79 -6.87
N GLU A 235 35.17 10.74 -7.67
CA GLU A 235 33.91 10.12 -8.08
C GLU A 235 33.63 8.94 -7.16
N VAL A 236 32.43 8.90 -6.58
CA VAL A 236 31.94 7.76 -5.78
C VAL A 236 30.96 7.00 -6.66
N THR A 237 31.26 5.74 -6.99
CA THR A 237 30.36 4.86 -7.76
C THR A 237 29.60 3.92 -6.83
N TYR A 238 28.28 3.89 -6.93
CA TYR A 238 27.38 3.05 -6.14
C TYR A 238 27.06 1.71 -6.83
N PRO A 239 26.53 0.70 -6.10
CA PRO A 239 26.19 -0.61 -6.67
C PRO A 239 25.18 -0.57 -7.83
N ASP A 240 24.25 0.39 -7.82
CA ASP A 240 23.30 0.62 -8.91
C ASP A 240 23.92 1.28 -10.15
N GLY A 241 25.23 1.58 -10.10
CA GLY A 241 26.01 2.23 -11.16
C GLY A 241 25.90 3.75 -11.19
N THR A 242 25.06 4.35 -10.33
CA THR A 242 24.99 5.80 -10.19
C THR A 242 26.20 6.35 -9.45
N LYS A 243 26.43 7.65 -9.59
CA LYS A 243 27.69 8.28 -9.21
C LYS A 243 27.44 9.64 -8.60
N ASP A 244 28.22 9.94 -7.56
CA ASP A 244 28.38 11.29 -7.02
C ASP A 244 29.81 11.79 -7.24
N THR A 245 29.95 13.11 -7.30
CA THR A 245 31.26 13.76 -7.37
C THR A 245 31.46 14.67 -6.19
N VAL A 246 32.60 14.54 -5.52
CA VAL A 246 32.96 15.32 -4.34
C VAL A 246 34.34 15.95 -4.52
N ALA A 247 34.55 17.12 -3.93
CA ALA A 247 35.82 17.83 -3.96
C ALA A 247 36.58 17.63 -2.64
N VAL A 248 37.84 17.25 -2.72
CA VAL A 248 38.80 17.16 -1.60
C VAL A 248 39.81 18.30 -1.74
N THR A 249 40.11 18.99 -0.64
CA THR A 249 41.10 20.07 -0.64
C THR A 249 42.47 19.58 -0.13
N VAL A 250 43.53 19.84 -0.89
CA VAL A 250 44.92 19.59 -0.48
C VAL A 250 45.62 20.92 -0.31
N HIS A 251 45.96 21.28 0.93
CA HIS A 251 46.70 22.48 1.27
C HIS A 251 48.21 22.20 1.19
N VAL A 252 48.90 22.85 0.27
CA VAL A 252 50.36 22.75 0.16
C VAL A 252 51.00 23.96 0.83
N THR A 253 51.81 23.71 1.87
CA THR A 253 52.48 24.76 2.66
C THR A 253 53.99 24.80 2.39
N PRO A 254 54.65 25.97 2.46
CA PRO A 254 56.10 26.07 2.24
C PRO A 254 56.89 25.19 3.21
N LYS A 255 57.95 24.54 2.73
CA LYS A 255 58.86 23.80 3.61
C LYS A 255 59.58 24.79 4.55
N PRO A 256 59.54 24.61 5.88
CA PRO A 256 60.28 25.48 6.79
C PRO A 256 61.78 25.45 6.45
N VAL A 257 62.36 26.63 6.18
CA VAL A 257 63.81 26.80 6.09
C VAL A 257 64.37 26.89 7.51
N PRO A 258 65.34 26.05 7.91
CA PRO A 258 65.99 26.17 9.21
C PRO A 258 66.65 27.55 9.36
N ASP A 259 66.49 28.21 10.51
CA ASP A 259 67.00 29.57 10.81
C ASP A 259 68.53 29.76 10.72
N LYS A 260 69.29 28.73 10.33
CA LYS A 260 70.77 28.76 10.26
C LYS A 260 71.30 29.79 9.26
N ASP A 261 70.51 30.20 8.26
CA ASP A 261 70.97 31.10 7.19
C ASP A 261 70.43 32.54 7.32
N LYS A 262 69.77 32.89 8.44
CA LYS A 262 69.25 34.26 8.66
C LYS A 262 70.20 35.17 9.45
N TYR A 263 71.32 34.66 9.94
CA TYR A 263 72.40 35.44 10.54
C TYR A 263 73.74 35.09 9.90
N ASP A 264 74.17 35.95 8.99
CA ASP A 264 75.56 36.06 8.55
C ASP A 264 76.28 37.05 9.48
N PRO A 265 77.19 36.61 10.37
CA PRO A 265 77.97 37.50 11.20
C PRO A 265 79.20 37.96 10.40
N THR A 266 79.03 38.79 9.38
CA THR A 266 80.17 39.40 8.68
C THR A 266 80.09 40.92 8.58
N GLY A 267 80.98 41.56 9.36
CA GLY A 267 81.54 42.89 9.07
C GLY A 267 81.33 43.93 10.18
N LYS A 268 82.32 44.68 10.66
CA LYS A 268 83.72 44.86 10.23
C LYS A 268 84.52 45.39 11.43
N SER A 269 85.80 45.03 11.49
CA SER A 269 86.80 45.70 12.31
C SER A 269 86.97 47.16 11.84
N GLN A 270 86.88 48.11 12.77
CA GLN A 270 87.45 49.44 12.61
C GLN A 270 88.48 49.69 13.70
N GLN A 271 89.69 50.03 13.25
CA GLN A 271 90.81 50.44 14.07
C GLN A 271 90.58 51.89 14.53
N VAL A 272 91.01 52.13 15.76
CA VAL A 272 90.83 53.29 16.63
C VAL A 272 91.48 54.60 16.14
N ASN A 273 90.93 55.74 16.56
CA ASN A 273 91.74 56.92 16.91
C ASN A 273 91.15 57.68 18.11
N GLY A 274 91.99 58.00 19.08
CA GLY A 274 91.61 58.13 20.50
C GLY A 274 91.11 59.47 21.02
N LYS A 275 90.47 59.40 22.19
CA LYS A 275 90.69 60.27 23.35
C LYS A 275 90.15 59.55 24.58
N GLY A 276 90.94 59.54 25.64
CA GLY A 276 90.85 58.57 26.74
C GLY A 276 89.50 58.51 27.44
N ASN A 277 89.17 57.31 27.91
CA ASN A 277 88.84 57.05 29.31
C ASN A 277 88.79 55.55 29.59
N LYS A 278 89.61 55.15 30.57
CA LYS A 278 89.50 54.02 31.51
C LYS A 278 88.72 52.76 31.07
N LEU A 279 89.45 51.64 30.95
CA LEU A 279 88.92 50.27 30.97
C LEU A 279 88.30 49.96 32.35
N PRO A 280 87.06 49.44 32.43
CA PRO A 280 86.63 48.65 33.57
C PRO A 280 87.03 47.18 33.41
N ALA A 281 87.38 46.58 34.53
CA ALA A 281 87.86 45.21 34.68
C ALA A 281 86.75 44.16 34.50
N THR A 282 87.21 42.94 34.23
CA THR A 282 86.48 41.67 34.12
C THR A 282 85.42 41.42 35.18
N GLY A 283 84.26 40.93 34.72
CA GLY A 283 83.42 39.99 35.45
C GLY A 283 82.18 40.58 36.11
N GLU A 284 81.08 40.67 35.38
CA GLU A 284 79.75 40.46 35.97
C GLU A 284 78.72 40.10 34.89
N SER A 285 77.92 39.09 35.21
CA SER A 285 76.86 38.50 34.38
C SER A 285 75.69 39.46 34.19
N ALA A 286 75.37 39.82 32.95
CA ALA A 286 74.13 40.48 32.59
C ALA A 286 73.20 39.51 31.85
N THR A 287 72.04 39.24 32.44
CA THR A 287 70.91 38.53 31.85
C THR A 287 70.29 39.34 30.70
N PRO A 288 69.94 38.73 29.54
CA PRO A 288 69.19 39.43 28.52
C PRO A 288 67.68 39.34 28.78
N PHE A 289 67.03 40.50 28.70
CA PHE A 289 65.60 40.71 28.74
C PHE A 289 64.90 40.05 27.53
N PHE A 290 63.84 39.28 27.78
CA PHE A 290 62.89 38.82 26.75
C PHE A 290 62.00 39.98 26.31
N ASN A 291 62.00 40.30 25.01
CA ASN A 291 60.93 41.07 24.37
C ASN A 291 59.78 40.13 24.01
N VAL A 292 58.66 40.24 24.72
CA VAL A 292 57.39 39.57 24.40
C VAL A 292 56.65 40.44 23.40
N ALA A 293 56.55 39.99 22.14
CA ALA A 293 55.62 40.57 21.17
C ALA A 293 54.24 39.91 21.36
N ALA A 294 53.25 40.72 21.69
CA ALA A 294 51.86 40.33 21.89
C ALA A 294 51.23 39.84 20.56
N LEU A 295 50.70 38.62 20.55
CA LEU A 295 49.80 38.11 19.53
C LEU A 295 48.37 38.16 20.09
N THR A 296 47.57 39.11 19.61
CA THR A 296 46.15 39.25 19.95
C THR A 296 45.34 38.11 19.32
N ILE A 297 44.78 37.23 20.14
CA ILE A 297 43.75 36.27 19.74
C ILE A 297 42.39 36.94 19.92
N ILE A 298 41.70 37.23 18.82
CA ILE A 298 40.29 37.64 18.83
C ILE A 298 39.47 36.36 18.90
N SER A 299 39.02 35.97 20.10
CA SER A 299 37.97 34.98 20.28
C SER A 299 36.61 35.66 20.09
N SER A 300 35.99 35.43 18.93
CA SER A 300 34.58 35.77 18.69
C SER A 300 33.70 34.83 19.51
N VAL A 301 33.08 35.37 20.56
CA VAL A 301 32.04 34.70 21.37
C VAL A 301 30.74 34.67 20.56
N GLY A 302 30.35 33.48 20.08
CA GLY A 302 29.01 33.23 19.57
C GLY A 302 28.04 33.00 20.72
N LEU A 303 27.03 33.86 20.85
CA LEU A 303 25.91 33.72 21.78
C LEU A 303 25.11 32.44 21.49
N LEU A 304 24.96 31.59 22.50
CA LEU A 304 23.99 30.48 22.49
C LEU A 304 22.69 30.99 23.14
N SER A 305 21.66 31.23 22.33
CA SER A 305 20.30 31.50 22.79
C SER A 305 19.62 30.18 23.17
N VAL A 306 19.31 30.00 24.46
CA VAL A 306 18.43 28.93 24.95
C VAL A 306 16.99 29.41 24.82
N SER A 307 16.23 28.85 23.87
CA SER A 307 14.77 28.94 23.87
C SER A 307 14.20 27.97 24.90
N LYS A 308 13.69 28.53 26.00
CA LYS A 308 12.88 27.84 27.00
C LYS A 308 11.52 27.51 26.42
N LYS A 309 11.18 26.22 26.47
CA LYS A 309 9.84 25.67 26.23
C LYS A 309 8.96 25.95 27.47
N LYS A 310 7.81 26.57 27.23
CA LYS A 310 6.57 26.61 28.02
C LYS A 310 5.45 26.40 26.99
N GLU A 311 4.34 25.74 27.21
CA GLU A 311 3.57 25.41 28.41
C GLU A 311 2.60 24.28 28.02
N ASP A 312 2.14 23.54 29.03
CA ASP A 312 0.78 23.02 29.26
C ASP A 312 -0.01 22.26 28.17
#